data_AF-A0A1M4V052-F1
#
_entry.id   AF-A0A1M4V052-F1
#
_cell.length_a   1.000
_cell.length_b   1.000
_cell.length_c   1.000
_cell.angle_alpha   90.00
_cell.angle_beta   90.00
_cell.angle_gamma   90.00
#
_symmetry.space_group_name_H-M   'P 1'
#
loop_
_entity.id
_entity.type
_entity.pdbx_description
1 polymer ?
#
loop_
_entity_poly.entity_id
_entity_poly.type
_entity_poly.pdbx_seq_one_letter_code
_entity_poly.pdbx_strand_id
1 'polypeptide(L)'
;MRQEFNIVMVNSVTTLLGVILGAVITWYLTSSSSKDLWLLGNINKQQNEIVQKRLELIEQASILLNSTQTIEDINRYLLAQAQFATEASKCAIEPEKYEMTLIQCKQLMDIDEAFKQSKLKTDMTAKFGWLVQMSGIYFGPKTSQYAANLSKLPKWWEADITLFKGFIDTMKEEMYYFKMES
;
A
#
# COMPACT_ATOMS: atom_id res chain seq x y z
N MET A 1 -22.86 14.21 -81.68
CA MET A 1 -22.93 13.61 -80.33
C MET A 1 -21.79 12.60 -80.13
N ARG A 2 -20.55 13.04 -79.85
CA ARG A 2 -19.44 12.13 -79.47
C ARG A 2 -18.17 12.88 -79.02
N GLN A 3 -18.26 13.77 -78.03
CA GLN A 3 -17.03 14.34 -77.42
C GLN A 3 -17.07 14.54 -75.90
N GLU A 4 -18.16 14.20 -75.20
CA GLU A 4 -18.21 14.40 -73.73
C GLU A 4 -17.83 13.18 -72.88
N PHE A 5 -17.60 12.03 -73.50
CA PHE A 5 -17.39 10.77 -72.75
C PHE A 5 -15.95 10.54 -72.23
N ASN A 6 -14.94 11.28 -72.74
CA ASN A 6 -13.54 11.03 -72.38
C ASN A 6 -13.04 11.84 -71.17
N ILE A 7 -13.65 12.99 -70.84
CA ILE A 7 -13.18 13.84 -69.73
C ILE A 7 -13.70 13.32 -68.38
N VAL A 8 -14.86 12.66 -68.36
CA VAL A 8 -15.46 12.09 -67.15
C VAL A 8 -14.71 10.85 -66.66
N MET A 9 -14.10 10.07 -67.57
CA MET A 9 -13.38 8.84 -67.20
C MET A 9 -11.95 9.08 -66.66
N VAL A 10 -11.29 10.18 -67.05
CA VAL A 10 -9.93 10.49 -66.56
C VAL A 10 -9.99 11.13 -65.16
N ASN A 11 -11.04 11.90 -64.86
CA ASN A 11 -11.25 12.49 -63.54
C ASN A 11 -11.71 11.49 -62.47
N SER A 12 -12.34 10.37 -62.85
CA SER A 12 -12.78 9.35 -61.91
C SER A 12 -11.64 8.42 -61.46
N VAL A 13 -10.62 8.19 -62.30
CA VAL A 13 -9.48 7.34 -61.95
C VAL A 13 -8.45 8.07 -61.07
N THR A 14 -8.24 9.37 -61.30
CA THR A 14 -7.34 10.21 -60.47
C THR A 14 -7.92 10.48 -59.08
N THR A 15 -9.25 10.65 -58.97
CA THR A 15 -9.92 10.74 -57.66
C THR A 15 -9.91 9.41 -56.92
N LEU A 16 -10.09 8.27 -57.59
CA LEU A 16 -10.01 6.95 -56.93
C LEU A 16 -8.59 6.69 -56.37
N LEU A 17 -7.54 6.96 -57.16
CA LEU A 17 -6.14 6.80 -56.74
C LEU A 17 -5.76 7.77 -55.61
N GLY A 18 -6.24 9.01 -55.67
CA GLY A 18 -6.04 10.00 -54.61
C GLY A 18 -6.72 9.63 -53.28
N VAL A 19 -7.93 9.07 -53.34
CA VAL A 19 -8.66 8.59 -52.15
C VAL A 19 -8.00 7.35 -51.56
N ILE A 20 -7.53 6.42 -52.39
CA ILE A 20 -6.83 5.21 -51.91
C ILE A 20 -5.49 5.57 -51.27
N LEU A 21 -4.68 6.42 -51.90
CA LEU A 21 -3.40 6.87 -51.33
C LEU A 21 -3.62 7.72 -50.07
N GLY A 22 -4.61 8.62 -50.08
CA GLY A 22 -4.99 9.42 -48.92
C GLY A 22 -5.49 8.56 -47.75
N ALA A 23 -6.31 7.53 -48.03
CA ALA A 23 -6.80 6.61 -47.01
C ALA A 23 -5.68 5.72 -46.45
N VAL A 24 -4.76 5.23 -47.29
CA VAL A 24 -3.62 4.41 -46.83
C VAL A 24 -2.65 5.25 -45.99
N ILE A 25 -2.31 6.47 -46.41
CA ILE A 25 -1.44 7.37 -45.65
C ILE A 25 -2.10 7.79 -44.34
N THR A 26 -3.39 8.14 -44.37
CA THR A 26 -4.15 8.51 -43.16
C THR A 26 -4.28 7.33 -42.23
N TRP A 27 -4.56 6.12 -42.72
CA TRP A 27 -4.66 4.90 -41.91
C TRP A 27 -3.30 4.51 -41.32
N TYR A 28 -2.19 4.68 -42.05
CA TYR A 28 -0.85 4.41 -41.53
C TYR A 28 -0.45 5.44 -40.46
N LEU A 29 -0.71 6.73 -40.69
CA LEU A 29 -0.44 7.81 -39.73
C LEU A 29 -1.35 7.72 -38.49
N THR A 30 -2.63 7.40 -38.66
CA THR A 30 -3.55 7.20 -37.52
C THR A 30 -3.28 5.88 -36.81
N SER A 31 -2.85 4.82 -37.49
CA SER A 31 -2.43 3.55 -36.88
C SER A 31 -1.17 3.71 -36.05
N SER A 32 -0.13 4.39 -36.57
CA SER A 32 1.11 4.63 -35.82
C SER A 32 0.87 5.62 -34.68
N SER A 33 0.18 6.73 -34.94
CA SER A 33 -0.17 7.73 -33.93
C SER A 33 -1.13 7.19 -32.86
N SER A 34 -2.06 6.31 -33.23
CA SER A 34 -2.95 5.62 -32.29
C SER A 34 -2.18 4.65 -31.40
N LYS A 35 -1.21 3.91 -31.94
CA LYS A 35 -0.33 3.06 -31.13
C LYS A 35 0.50 3.89 -30.15
N ASP A 36 1.06 5.00 -30.60
CA ASP A 36 1.84 5.90 -29.73
C ASP A 36 0.98 6.54 -28.64
N LEU A 37 -0.24 7.00 -28.98
CA LEU A 37 -1.21 7.52 -28.02
C LEU A 37 -1.73 6.46 -27.05
N TRP A 38 -1.89 5.22 -27.51
CA TRP A 38 -2.30 4.09 -26.66
C TRP A 38 -1.19 3.67 -25.71
N LEU A 39 0.07 3.65 -26.18
CA LEU A 39 1.26 3.45 -25.35
C LEU A 39 1.41 4.57 -24.32
N LEU A 40 1.28 5.83 -24.72
CA LEU A 40 1.26 6.99 -23.81
C LEU A 40 0.12 6.89 -22.79
N GLY A 41 -1.07 6.45 -23.22
CA GLY A 41 -2.22 6.22 -22.34
C GLY A 41 -1.95 5.13 -21.29
N ASN A 42 -1.33 4.02 -21.69
CA ASN A 42 -0.94 2.95 -20.77
C ASN A 42 0.16 3.38 -19.81
N ILE A 43 1.17 4.12 -20.29
CA ILE A 43 2.25 4.66 -19.45
C ILE A 43 1.66 5.61 -18.40
N ASN A 44 0.79 6.55 -18.79
CA ASN A 44 0.13 7.46 -17.87
C ASN A 44 -0.74 6.71 -16.84
N LYS A 45 -1.44 5.64 -17.27
CA LYS A 45 -2.23 4.80 -16.36
C LYS A 45 -1.35 4.10 -15.32
N GLN A 46 -0.25 3.47 -15.75
CA GLN A 46 0.69 2.80 -14.85
C GLN A 46 1.35 3.78 -13.87
N GLN A 47 1.74 4.97 -14.36
CA GLN A 47 2.27 6.02 -13.49
C GLN A 47 1.26 6.47 -12.44
N ASN A 48 -0.01 6.65 -12.83
CA ASN A 48 -1.07 6.97 -11.88
C ASN A 48 -1.27 5.86 -10.84
N GLU A 49 -1.27 4.59 -11.24
CA GLU A 49 -1.39 3.46 -10.31
C GLU A 49 -0.24 3.43 -9.30
N ILE A 50 1.00 3.69 -9.73
CA ILE A 50 2.17 3.79 -8.84
C ILE A 50 2.03 4.95 -7.86
N VAL A 51 1.62 6.13 -8.33
CA VAL A 51 1.41 7.31 -7.47
C VAL A 51 0.30 7.04 -6.44
N GLN A 52 -0.81 6.41 -6.86
CA GLN A 52 -1.88 6.03 -5.93
C GLN A 52 -1.39 5.04 -4.88
N LYS A 53 -0.58 4.04 -5.27
CA LYS A 53 0.01 3.10 -4.30
C LYS A 53 0.97 3.78 -3.33
N ARG A 54 1.76 4.75 -3.78
CA ARG A 54 2.62 5.56 -2.90
C ARG A 54 1.81 6.38 -1.90
N LEU A 55 0.74 7.02 -2.34
CA LEU A 55 -0.17 7.76 -1.45
C LEU A 55 -0.82 6.86 -0.40
N GLU A 56 -1.32 5.70 -0.83
CA GLU A 56 -1.88 4.67 0.07
C GLU A 56 -0.85 4.26 1.13
N LEU A 57 0.40 3.99 0.73
CA LEU A 57 1.47 3.62 1.67
C LEU A 57 1.80 4.73 2.68
N ILE A 58 1.84 6.00 2.24
CA ILE A 58 2.05 7.15 3.13
C ILE A 58 0.90 7.30 4.13
N GLU A 59 -0.34 7.09 3.68
CA GLU A 59 -1.52 7.10 4.54
C GLU A 59 -1.45 5.97 5.58
N GLN A 60 -1.16 4.75 5.15
CA GLN A 60 -1.04 3.61 6.06
C GLN A 60 0.09 3.80 7.08
N ALA A 61 1.21 4.41 6.67
CA ALA A 61 2.30 4.78 7.57
C ALA A 61 1.87 5.81 8.62
N SER A 62 1.09 6.81 8.22
CA SER A 62 0.55 7.83 9.11
C SER A 62 -0.44 7.26 10.11
N ILE A 63 -1.31 6.34 9.68
CA ILE A 63 -2.24 5.61 10.55
C ILE A 63 -1.47 4.79 11.59
N LEU A 64 -0.43 4.06 11.17
CA LEU A 64 0.41 3.28 12.08
C LEU A 64 1.14 4.16 13.09
N LEU A 65 1.70 5.29 12.66
CA LEU A 65 2.33 6.27 13.55
C LEU A 65 1.34 6.75 14.63
N ASN A 66 0.12 7.10 14.24
CA ASN A 66 -0.91 7.54 15.17
C ASN A 66 -1.45 6.42 16.08
N SER A 67 -1.20 5.16 15.73
CA SER A 67 -1.62 3.99 16.51
C SER A 67 -0.55 3.48 17.49
N THR A 68 0.62 4.14 17.54
CA THR A 68 1.74 3.74 18.42
C THR A 68 1.34 3.69 19.89
N GLN A 69 0.67 4.74 20.39
CA GLN A 69 0.16 4.77 21.77
C GLN A 69 -0.85 3.64 22.03
N THR A 70 -1.75 3.37 21.07
CA THR A 70 -2.73 2.28 21.19
C THR A 70 -2.03 0.94 21.35
N ILE A 71 -0.96 0.66 20.60
CA ILE A 71 -0.21 -0.60 20.74
C ILE A 71 0.53 -0.66 22.07
N GLU A 72 1.08 0.45 22.53
CA GLU A 72 1.72 0.51 23.84
C GLU A 72 0.72 0.15 24.95
N ASP A 73 -0.50 0.71 24.89
CA ASP A 73 -1.58 0.44 25.84
C ASP A 73 -2.01 -1.02 25.80
N ILE A 74 -2.19 -1.58 24.59
CA ILE A 74 -2.47 -3.00 24.39
C ILE A 74 -1.38 -3.86 25.01
N ASN A 75 -0.12 -3.51 24.80
CA ASN A 75 1.00 -4.28 25.31
C ASN A 75 1.06 -4.21 26.85
N ARG A 76 0.79 -3.04 27.45
CA ARG A 76 0.66 -2.88 28.91
C ARG A 76 -0.49 -3.72 29.46
N TYR A 77 -1.65 -3.70 28.79
CA TYR A 77 -2.81 -4.52 29.17
C TYR A 77 -2.49 -6.01 29.13
N LEU A 78 -1.89 -6.50 28.04
CA LEU A 78 -1.54 -7.92 27.90
C LEU A 78 -0.49 -8.37 28.94
N LEU A 79 0.46 -7.50 29.30
CA LEU A 79 1.41 -7.77 30.38
C LEU A 79 0.70 -7.88 31.74
N ALA A 80 -0.22 -6.97 32.05
CA ALA A 80 -1.02 -7.04 33.27
C ALA A 80 -1.88 -8.33 33.29
N GLN A 81 -2.52 -8.68 32.16
CA GLN A 81 -3.30 -9.91 32.04
C GLN A 81 -2.45 -11.17 32.23
N ALA A 82 -1.20 -11.19 31.75
CA ALA A 82 -0.27 -12.30 32.00
C ALA A 82 0.08 -12.44 33.50
N GLN A 83 0.21 -11.32 34.22
CA GLN A 83 0.41 -11.33 35.67
C GLN A 83 -0.84 -11.86 36.39
N PHE A 84 -2.04 -11.37 36.02
CA PHE A 84 -3.30 -11.87 36.56
C PHE A 84 -3.48 -13.36 36.28
N ALA A 85 -3.10 -13.86 35.10
CA ALA A 85 -3.13 -15.27 34.77
C ALA A 85 -2.25 -16.12 35.69
N THR A 86 -1.08 -15.58 36.04
CA THR A 86 -0.14 -16.24 36.96
C THR A 86 -0.74 -16.32 38.37
N GLU A 87 -1.33 -15.24 38.87
CA GLU A 87 -1.98 -15.22 40.19
C GLU A 87 -3.26 -16.07 40.23
N ALA A 88 -4.07 -16.04 39.16
CA ALA A 88 -5.24 -16.89 39.00
C ALA A 88 -4.84 -18.38 39.01
N SER A 89 -3.74 -18.74 38.34
CA SER A 89 -3.22 -20.10 38.38
C SER A 89 -2.74 -20.52 39.77
N LYS A 90 -2.09 -19.63 40.54
CA LYS A 90 -1.72 -19.92 41.93
C LYS A 90 -2.95 -20.12 42.81
N CYS A 91 -3.95 -19.25 42.68
CA CYS A 91 -5.24 -19.36 43.35
C CYS A 91 -5.93 -20.69 43.04
N ALA A 92 -5.91 -21.13 41.78
CA ALA A 92 -6.53 -22.38 41.36
C ALA A 92 -5.86 -23.65 41.94
N ILE A 93 -4.58 -23.58 42.34
CA ILE A 93 -3.85 -24.69 42.96
C ILE A 93 -4.18 -24.78 44.47
N GLU A 94 -4.30 -23.65 45.16
CA GLU A 94 -4.58 -23.57 46.60
C GLU A 94 -5.79 -22.67 46.91
N PRO A 95 -7.01 -22.96 46.41
CA PRO A 95 -8.15 -22.04 46.50
C PRO A 95 -8.53 -21.66 47.93
N GLU A 96 -8.41 -22.61 48.86
CA GLU A 96 -8.71 -22.40 50.29
C GLU A 96 -7.84 -21.32 50.94
N LYS A 97 -6.59 -21.13 50.49
CA LYS A 97 -5.66 -20.13 51.01
C LYS A 97 -6.04 -18.70 50.63
N TYR A 98 -6.79 -18.54 49.55
CA TYR A 98 -7.23 -17.25 49.02
C TYR A 98 -8.69 -16.94 49.34
N GLU A 99 -9.36 -17.79 50.14
CA GLU A 99 -10.79 -17.67 50.46
C GLU A 99 -11.69 -17.59 49.19
N MET A 100 -11.27 -18.23 48.10
CA MET A 100 -11.94 -18.21 46.81
C MET A 100 -12.27 -19.62 46.32
N THR A 101 -13.35 -19.76 45.55
CA THR A 101 -13.65 -21.00 44.81
C THR A 101 -12.79 -21.10 43.55
N LEU A 102 -12.60 -22.33 43.04
CA LEU A 102 -11.92 -22.56 41.76
C LEU A 102 -12.56 -21.76 40.60
N ILE A 103 -13.88 -21.57 40.63
CA ILE A 103 -14.61 -20.77 39.62
C ILE A 103 -14.23 -19.29 39.74
N GLN A 104 -14.16 -18.75 40.96
CA GLN A 104 -13.76 -17.36 41.21
C GLN A 104 -12.30 -17.12 40.83
N CYS A 105 -11.38 -18.05 41.13
CA CYS A 105 -9.99 -17.96 40.68
C CYS A 105 -9.88 -17.90 39.14
N LYS A 106 -10.75 -18.62 38.41
CA LYS A 106 -10.79 -18.61 36.93
C LYS A 106 -11.43 -17.35 36.35
N GLN A 107 -12.32 -16.67 37.08
CA GLN A 107 -12.98 -15.44 36.65
C GLN A 107 -12.13 -14.17 36.81
N LEU A 108 -10.93 -14.29 37.41
CA LEU A 108 -9.98 -13.17 37.51
C LEU A 108 -9.43 -12.71 36.15
N MET A 109 -9.72 -13.44 35.07
CA MET A 109 -9.31 -13.10 33.72
C MET A 109 -10.52 -12.98 32.79
N ASP A 110 -10.53 -11.92 31.99
CA ASP A 110 -11.35 -11.83 30.80
C ASP A 110 -10.56 -12.35 29.59
N ILE A 111 -10.75 -13.63 29.29
CA ILE A 111 -10.03 -14.33 28.21
C ILE A 111 -10.41 -13.76 26.83
N ASP A 112 -11.67 -13.38 26.63
CA ASP A 112 -12.16 -12.89 25.35
C ASP A 112 -11.58 -11.51 25.05
N GLU A 113 -11.55 -10.62 26.04
CA GLU A 113 -10.93 -9.31 25.89
C GLU A 113 -9.40 -9.44 25.70
N ALA A 114 -8.73 -10.33 26.46
CA ALA A 114 -7.31 -10.60 26.24
C ALA A 114 -7.01 -11.11 24.82
N PHE A 115 -7.85 -12.02 24.30
CA PHE A 115 -7.72 -12.53 22.94
C PHE A 115 -7.92 -11.43 21.89
N LYS A 116 -8.95 -10.59 22.06
CA LYS A 116 -9.22 -9.45 21.16
C LYS A 116 -8.05 -8.47 21.11
N GLN A 117 -7.48 -8.13 22.27
CA GLN A 117 -6.32 -7.24 22.35
C GLN A 117 -5.06 -7.86 21.74
N SER A 118 -4.84 -9.17 21.96
CA SER A 118 -3.74 -9.91 21.32
C SER A 118 -3.86 -9.95 19.80
N LYS A 119 -5.09 -10.14 19.29
CA LYS A 119 -5.37 -10.08 17.84
C LYS A 119 -5.06 -8.70 17.28
N LEU A 120 -5.53 -7.63 17.92
CA LEU A 120 -5.28 -6.26 17.50
C LEU A 120 -3.78 -5.94 17.41
N LYS A 121 -3.00 -6.33 18.43
CA LYS A 121 -1.53 -6.22 18.41
C LYS A 121 -0.90 -6.96 17.23
N THR A 122 -1.36 -8.19 16.97
CA THR A 122 -0.85 -9.02 15.87
C THR A 122 -1.15 -8.39 14.52
N ASP A 123 -2.40 -7.93 14.31
CA ASP A 123 -2.83 -7.29 13.06
C ASP A 123 -2.04 -6.01 12.78
N MET A 124 -1.82 -5.17 13.80
CA MET A 124 -1.01 -3.96 13.65
C MET A 124 0.47 -4.27 13.37
N THR A 125 1.03 -5.31 13.98
CA THR A 125 2.41 -5.75 13.72
C THR A 125 2.55 -6.29 12.30
N ALA A 126 1.58 -7.07 11.82
CA ALA A 126 1.54 -7.56 10.45
C ALA A 126 1.44 -6.39 9.45
N LYS A 127 0.59 -5.39 9.74
CA LYS A 127 0.45 -4.18 8.94
C LYS A 127 1.75 -3.38 8.86
N PHE A 128 2.48 -3.26 9.97
CA PHE A 128 3.81 -2.64 9.97
C PHE A 128 4.81 -3.42 9.11
N GLY A 129 4.87 -4.76 9.25
CA GLY A 129 5.74 -5.59 8.42
C GLY A 129 5.44 -5.47 6.92
N TRP A 130 4.15 -5.48 6.56
CA TRP A 130 3.71 -5.23 5.18
C TRP A 130 4.13 -3.85 4.69
N LEU A 131 3.95 -2.79 5.50
CA LEU A 131 4.33 -1.43 5.14
C LEU A 131 5.83 -1.33 4.86
N VAL A 132 6.68 -1.91 5.71
CA VAL A 132 8.14 -1.96 5.52
C VAL A 132 8.47 -2.62 4.18
N GLN A 133 7.88 -3.80 3.91
CA GLN A 133 8.13 -4.53 2.67
C GLN A 133 7.68 -3.74 1.43
N MET A 134 6.46 -3.21 1.44
CA MET A 134 5.91 -2.48 0.31
C MET A 134 6.62 -1.16 0.07
N SER A 135 7.08 -0.49 1.13
CA SER A 135 7.84 0.75 0.99
C SER A 135 9.13 0.54 0.20
N GLY A 136 9.82 -0.59 0.38
CA GLY A 136 11.03 -0.93 -0.39
C GLY A 136 10.77 -1.26 -1.87
N ILE A 137 9.53 -1.55 -2.25
CA ILE A 137 9.15 -1.78 -3.65
C ILE A 137 8.80 -0.46 -4.34
N TYR A 138 8.05 0.40 -3.65
CA TYR A 138 7.45 1.58 -4.25
C TYR A 138 8.26 2.86 -4.04
N PHE A 139 9.20 2.91 -3.11
CA PHE A 139 10.02 4.09 -2.82
C PHE A 139 11.50 3.85 -3.07
N GLY A 140 12.28 4.92 -2.95
CA GLY A 140 13.71 4.94 -3.24
C GLY A 140 14.57 4.43 -2.08
N PRO A 141 15.90 4.60 -2.22
CA PRO A 141 16.87 4.06 -1.28
C PRO A 141 16.79 4.72 0.10
N LYS A 142 16.37 5.99 0.22
CA LYS A 142 16.28 6.64 1.54
C LYS A 142 15.13 6.05 2.36
N THR A 143 13.96 5.90 1.74
CA THR A 143 12.82 5.24 2.38
C THR A 143 13.19 3.81 2.80
N SER A 144 13.86 3.07 1.92
CA SER A 144 14.31 1.70 2.20
C SER A 144 15.27 1.62 3.40
N GLN A 145 16.16 2.60 3.55
CA GLN A 145 17.07 2.68 4.70
C GLN A 145 16.31 2.93 6.01
N TYR A 146 15.34 3.84 6.01
CA TYR A 146 14.48 4.08 7.17
C TYR A 146 13.65 2.85 7.53
N ALA A 147 13.07 2.17 6.52
CA ALA A 147 12.32 0.94 6.70
C ALA A 147 13.18 -0.16 7.35
N ALA A 148 14.43 -0.31 6.89
CA ALA A 148 15.39 -1.25 7.45
C ALA A 148 15.84 -0.90 8.88
N ASN A 149 15.90 0.39 9.23
CA ASN A 149 16.21 0.82 10.59
C ASN A 149 15.02 0.58 11.53
N LEU A 150 13.79 0.87 11.07
CA LEU A 150 12.56 0.61 11.83
C LEU A 150 12.35 -0.90 12.06
N SER A 151 12.64 -1.76 11.08
CA SER A 151 12.45 -3.21 11.20
C SER A 151 13.40 -3.90 12.17
N LYS A 152 14.55 -3.28 12.48
CA LYS A 152 15.52 -3.77 13.48
C LYS A 152 15.09 -3.50 14.91
N LEU A 153 14.09 -2.64 15.11
CA LEU A 153 13.64 -2.31 16.46
C LEU A 153 12.82 -3.47 17.03
N PRO A 154 13.11 -3.90 18.27
CA PRO A 154 12.38 -5.00 18.91
C PRO A 154 10.89 -4.66 19.09
N LYS A 155 10.59 -3.36 19.16
CA LYS A 155 9.23 -2.82 19.27
C LYS A 155 9.16 -1.56 18.42
N TRP A 156 8.66 -1.71 17.21
CA TRP A 156 8.55 -0.60 16.26
C TRP A 156 7.65 0.54 16.77
N TRP A 157 6.73 0.25 17.69
CA TRP A 157 5.85 1.25 18.31
C TRP A 157 6.50 2.01 19.46
N GLU A 158 7.62 1.51 20.00
CA GLU A 158 8.47 2.24 20.97
C GLU A 158 9.64 2.95 20.25
N ALA A 159 9.69 2.84 18.91
CA ALA A 159 10.62 3.62 18.11
C ALA A 159 10.44 5.11 18.43
N ASP A 160 11.56 5.82 18.56
CA ASP A 160 11.56 7.29 18.62
C ASP A 160 10.62 7.80 17.53
N ILE A 161 9.56 8.51 17.93
CA ILE A 161 8.56 9.10 17.04
C ILE A 161 9.25 9.84 15.88
N THR A 162 10.44 10.38 16.13
CA THR A 162 11.33 11.00 15.15
C THR A 162 11.74 10.07 14.02
N LEU A 163 12.10 8.81 14.29
CA LEU A 163 12.49 7.82 13.29
C LEU A 163 11.31 7.44 12.38
N PHE A 164 10.14 7.22 12.96
CA PHE A 164 8.94 6.88 12.18
C PHE A 164 8.43 8.09 11.38
N LYS A 165 8.51 9.31 11.94
CA LYS A 165 8.26 10.55 11.18
C LYS A 165 9.24 10.71 10.02
N GLY A 166 10.54 10.47 10.25
CA GLY A 166 11.57 10.49 9.22
C GLY A 166 11.28 9.51 8.08
N PHE A 167 10.79 8.31 8.40
CA PHE A 167 10.32 7.35 7.39
C PHE A 167 9.19 7.92 6.52
N ILE A 168 8.16 8.51 7.15
CA ILE A 168 7.04 9.15 6.43
C ILE A 168 7.52 10.33 5.58
N ASP A 169 8.40 11.16 6.12
CA ASP A 169 8.89 12.34 5.42
C ASP A 169 9.76 11.94 4.22
N THR A 170 10.59 10.90 4.33
CA THR A 170 11.31 10.36 3.16
C THR A 170 10.38 9.79 2.10
N MET A 171 9.27 9.13 2.48
CA MET A 171 8.26 8.70 1.51
C MET A 171 7.63 9.88 0.76
N LYS A 172 7.34 10.99 1.47
CA LYS A 172 6.82 12.21 0.84
C LYS A 172 7.84 12.85 -0.11
N GLU A 173 9.10 12.93 0.30
CA GLU A 173 10.20 13.43 -0.55
C GLU A 173 10.34 12.59 -1.83
N GLU A 174 10.24 11.26 -1.69
CA GLU A 174 10.40 10.32 -2.80
C GLU A 174 9.10 10.07 -3.58
N MET A 175 8.02 10.81 -3.32
CA MET A 175 6.71 10.59 -3.94
C MET A 175 6.77 10.66 -5.47
N TYR A 176 7.70 11.46 -6.01
CA TYR A 176 7.94 11.61 -7.46
C TYR A 176 9.26 11.00 -7.94
N TYR A 177 9.89 10.11 -7.16
CA TYR A 177 11.23 9.53 -7.43
C TYR A 177 11.33 8.60 -8.68
N PHE A 178 10.52 8.80 -9.70
CA PHE A 178 10.73 8.20 -11.03
C PHE A 178 10.70 9.25 -12.16
N LYS A 179 10.73 10.54 -11.81
CA LYS A 179 11.08 11.61 -12.75
C LYS A 179 12.60 11.74 -12.76
N MET A 180 13.21 11.57 -13.93
CA MET A 180 14.63 11.82 -14.25
C MET A 180 15.59 10.63 -14.17
N GLU A 181 15.25 9.53 -14.84
CA GLU A 181 16.24 8.75 -15.60
C GLU A 181 15.61 8.33 -16.93
N SER A 182 15.52 9.28 -17.87
CA SER A 182 15.28 9.01 -19.30
C SER A 182 15.97 10.08 -20.12
#